data_AF-A0AAU5EYS5-F1
#
_entry.id   AF-A0AAU5EYS5-F1
#
_cell.length_a   1.000
_cell.length_b   1.000
_cell.length_c   1.000
_cell.angle_alpha   90.00
_cell.angle_beta   90.00
_cell.angle_gamma   90.00
#
_symmetry.space_group_name_H-M   'P 1'
#
loop_
_entity.id
_entity.type
_entity.pdbx_description
1 polymer ?
#
loop_
_entity_poly.entity_id
_entity_poly.type
_entity_poly.pdbx_seq_one_letter_code
_entity_poly.pdbx_strand_id
1 'polypeptide(L)'
;MRSHLPSELNRFVGRERELAALHGLLTESRLTTVVGVGGVGKSRLALRAASAASVQERYCDGVWPADLSTVTDPGLLDHAVMEALGLTDHTSRPPRRILLDHLADRSLLLVLDGFEQLVDACAELVCELLRRSPGLRVLAAGRLPLRLAGERLLALAPMDDEDAVTLFADRAAAGRGGFTLTDERAAATLELCRRLDGIPLALELAAGRLGALSVEQVLRRLDDRFRLLTGGGRGVLARHQTLRTTIGWSHELCTAAQRLLWARLSVFAGQFDLEAVEYICVGPDLPPESVLDVVQELLDHSLVVREDGPAGVRYRMLDTVREYGADWLAATGDAERLRRRHRDWYLGLATWCELDWFSPRQAEVAVRVEAELPNLRAAMDHSLDCGQDTHLAQYLAGTLWFCWVGCGRLAEGAHWLAQVLEADGGHDSARLKALWVLGYVSVLRGDTAAAIAALHECREEAERTGDAVARAYAVHRMGCLALVSDDMPRACPADLVGFGAGCPFRCW
;
A
#
# COMPACT_ATOMS: atom_id res chain seq x y z
N MET A 1 -24.50 -6.15 10.76
CA MET A 1 -23.76 -5.19 9.90
C MET A 1 -22.38 -5.73 9.65
N ARG A 2 -21.92 -5.77 8.40
CA ARG A 2 -20.56 -6.18 8.06
C ARG A 2 -19.65 -4.97 8.32
N SER A 3 -18.78 -5.07 9.32
CA SER A 3 -17.68 -4.11 9.50
C SER A 3 -16.58 -4.48 8.52
N HIS A 4 -16.27 -3.59 7.58
CA HIS A 4 -15.12 -3.72 6.67
C HIS A 4 -13.84 -3.13 7.28
N LEU A 5 -13.86 -2.80 8.58
CA LEU A 5 -12.74 -2.18 9.29
C LEU A 5 -11.78 -3.25 9.84
N PRO A 6 -10.46 -3.02 9.76
CA PRO A 6 -9.47 -3.90 10.36
C PRO A 6 -9.61 -3.95 11.89
N SER A 7 -9.35 -5.12 12.49
CA SER A 7 -9.34 -5.27 13.94
C SER A 7 -8.07 -4.69 14.57
N GLU A 8 -8.22 -3.90 15.63
CA GLU A 8 -7.07 -3.39 16.39
C GLU A 8 -6.46 -4.53 17.23
N LEU A 9 -5.18 -4.84 16.99
CA LEU A 9 -4.46 -5.91 17.69
C LEU A 9 -3.95 -5.52 19.08
N ASN A 10 -3.92 -4.22 19.37
CA ASN A 10 -3.50 -3.67 20.65
C ASN A 10 -4.48 -2.59 21.11
N ARG A 11 -4.47 -2.33 22.42
CA ARG A 11 -5.46 -1.46 23.06
C ARG A 11 -5.40 -0.03 22.51
N PHE A 12 -6.56 0.53 22.17
CA PHE A 12 -6.72 1.97 21.93
C PHE A 12 -6.76 2.71 23.28
N VAL A 13 -5.88 3.70 23.46
CA VAL A 13 -5.72 4.42 24.72
C VAL A 13 -6.05 5.90 24.51
N GLY A 14 -6.88 6.45 25.41
CA GLY A 14 -7.16 7.88 25.48
C GLY A 14 -8.02 8.42 24.34
N ARG A 15 -7.85 9.72 24.05
CA ARG A 15 -8.47 10.45 22.93
C ARG A 15 -10.00 10.52 22.94
N GLU A 16 -10.62 10.43 24.11
CA GLU A 16 -12.07 10.47 24.24
C GLU A 16 -12.66 11.80 23.75
N ARG A 17 -11.96 12.91 24.02
CA ARG A 17 -12.38 14.27 23.59
C ARG A 17 -12.31 14.40 22.06
N GLU A 18 -11.22 13.95 21.46
CA GLU A 18 -11.01 14.00 20.01
C GLU A 18 -11.96 13.07 19.26
N LEU A 19 -12.22 11.88 19.82
CA LEU A 19 -13.27 10.99 19.30
C LEU A 19 -14.63 11.69 19.37
N ALA A 20 -15.03 12.26 20.51
CA ALA A 20 -16.31 12.96 20.63
C ALA A 20 -16.42 14.13 19.64
N ALA A 21 -15.36 14.92 19.49
CA ALA A 21 -15.30 16.00 18.51
C ALA A 21 -15.43 15.49 17.06
N LEU A 22 -14.74 14.39 16.73
CA LEU A 22 -14.81 13.78 15.40
C LEU A 22 -16.23 13.27 15.09
N HIS A 23 -16.90 12.64 16.04
CA HIS A 23 -18.30 12.22 15.88
C HIS A 23 -19.25 13.40 15.64
N GLY A 24 -19.03 14.53 16.35
CA GLY A 24 -19.76 15.78 16.12
C GLY A 24 -19.55 16.32 14.70
N LEU A 25 -18.30 16.44 14.26
CA LEU A 25 -17.95 16.91 12.92
C LEU A 25 -18.49 16.01 11.82
N LEU A 26 -18.42 14.68 12.01
CA LEU A 26 -19.02 13.69 11.12
C LEU A 26 -20.54 13.79 11.05
N THR A 27 -21.19 14.46 12.01
CA THR A 27 -22.63 14.72 12.02
C THR A 27 -22.99 16.02 11.31
N GLU A 28 -22.18 17.06 11.51
CA GLU A 28 -22.42 18.40 10.99
C GLU A 28 -21.96 18.60 9.54
N SER A 29 -20.97 17.82 9.09
CA SER A 29 -20.33 18.00 7.79
C SER A 29 -20.24 16.71 6.98
N ARG A 30 -20.20 16.85 5.66
CA ARG A 30 -20.06 15.74 4.72
C ARG A 30 -18.61 15.41 4.38
N LEU A 31 -17.69 16.31 4.70
CA LEU A 31 -16.26 16.11 4.55
C LEU A 31 -15.56 16.55 5.84
N THR A 32 -14.97 15.58 6.52
CA THR A 32 -14.14 15.83 7.70
C THR A 32 -12.73 15.29 7.43
N THR A 33 -11.71 16.11 7.68
CA THR A 33 -10.31 15.71 7.51
C THR A 33 -9.58 15.81 8.85
N VAL A 34 -9.04 14.69 9.32
CA VAL A 34 -8.16 14.63 10.48
C VAL A 34 -6.75 14.96 10.00
N VAL A 35 -6.23 16.11 10.44
CA VAL A 35 -4.91 16.60 10.07
C VAL A 35 -3.97 16.57 11.27
N GLY A 36 -2.68 16.32 11.03
CA GLY A 36 -1.71 16.23 12.12
C GLY A 36 -0.38 15.64 11.69
N VAL A 37 0.63 15.80 12.56
CA VAL A 37 2.00 15.35 12.29
C VAL A 37 2.09 13.82 12.11
N GLY A 38 3.19 13.35 11.53
CA GLY A 38 3.47 11.91 11.41
C GLY A 38 3.47 11.23 12.80
N GLY A 39 2.94 10.01 12.89
CA GLY A 39 2.93 9.23 14.13
C GLY A 39 1.96 9.73 15.22
N VAL A 40 1.15 10.75 14.97
CA VAL A 40 0.18 11.28 15.96
C VAL A 40 -1.08 10.40 16.15
N GLY A 41 -1.27 9.39 15.30
CA GLY A 41 -2.39 8.44 15.38
C GLY A 41 -3.63 8.80 14.56
N LYS A 42 -3.51 9.59 13.48
CA LYS A 42 -4.64 10.02 12.62
C LYS A 42 -5.45 8.84 12.07
N SER A 43 -4.76 7.91 11.41
CA SER A 43 -5.31 6.68 10.84
C SER A 43 -6.10 5.89 11.88
N ARG A 44 -5.47 5.67 13.05
CA ARG A 44 -6.09 4.94 14.15
C ARG A 44 -7.31 5.67 14.73
N LEU A 45 -7.24 6.99 14.91
CA LEU A 45 -8.39 7.79 15.38
C LEU A 45 -9.55 7.73 14.37
N ALA A 46 -9.26 7.84 13.08
CA ALA A 46 -10.26 7.81 12.01
C ALA A 46 -10.96 6.44 11.95
N LEU A 47 -10.20 5.34 11.95
CA LEU A 47 -10.74 3.99 11.98
C LEU A 47 -11.51 3.71 13.27
N ARG A 48 -11.02 4.20 14.42
CA ARG A 48 -11.71 4.04 15.70
C ARG A 48 -13.05 4.77 15.72
N ALA A 49 -13.10 6.01 15.23
CA ALA A 49 -14.37 6.73 15.09
C ALA A 49 -15.30 6.05 14.08
N ALA A 50 -14.75 5.58 12.95
CA ALA A 50 -15.49 4.82 11.95
C ALA A 50 -16.09 3.52 12.51
N SER A 51 -15.43 2.89 13.48
CA SER A 51 -15.85 1.63 14.14
C SER A 51 -16.94 1.80 15.19
N ALA A 52 -17.25 3.03 15.62
CA ALA A 52 -18.23 3.26 16.67
C ALA A 52 -19.63 2.79 16.25
N ALA A 53 -20.36 2.12 17.15
CA ALA A 53 -21.67 1.57 16.86
C ALA A 53 -22.65 2.62 16.31
N SER A 54 -22.66 3.82 16.90
CA SER A 54 -23.50 4.94 16.45
C SER A 54 -23.20 5.40 15.02
N VAL A 55 -21.94 5.29 14.59
CA VAL A 55 -21.51 5.59 13.22
C VAL A 55 -21.97 4.46 12.30
N GLN A 56 -21.66 3.22 12.66
CA GLN A 56 -22.04 2.04 11.89
C GLN A 56 -23.56 1.98 11.66
N GLU A 57 -24.39 2.27 12.67
CA GLU A 57 -25.85 2.25 12.57
C GLU A 57 -26.43 3.39 11.70
N ARG A 58 -25.70 4.50 11.59
CA ARG A 58 -26.14 5.67 10.82
C ARG A 58 -26.01 5.48 9.31
N TYR A 59 -24.99 4.76 8.86
CA TYR A 59 -24.70 4.57 7.45
C TYR A 59 -25.24 3.23 6.99
N CYS A 60 -26.47 3.22 6.44
CA CYS A 60 -27.15 2.01 6.02
C CYS A 60 -26.39 1.20 4.95
N ASP A 61 -25.60 1.88 4.12
CA ASP A 61 -24.75 1.27 3.09
C ASP A 61 -23.33 0.97 3.58
N GLY A 62 -23.06 1.15 4.88
CA GLY A 62 -21.84 0.73 5.55
C GLY A 62 -20.74 1.79 5.64
N VAL A 63 -19.60 1.36 6.16
CA VAL A 63 -18.40 2.16 6.36
C VAL A 63 -17.23 1.47 5.68
N TRP A 64 -16.53 2.20 4.82
CA TRP A 64 -15.60 1.65 3.86
C TRP A 64 -14.23 2.34 3.98
N PRO A 65 -13.22 1.66 4.55
CA PRO A 65 -11.86 2.18 4.58
C PRO A 65 -11.14 1.94 3.25
N ALA A 66 -10.56 2.99 2.69
CA ALA A 66 -9.64 2.95 1.57
C ALA A 66 -8.26 3.40 2.05
N ASP A 67 -7.33 2.45 2.10
CA ASP A 67 -5.92 2.72 2.36
C ASP A 67 -5.22 3.07 1.05
N LEU A 68 -4.78 4.32 0.94
CA LEU A 68 -4.12 4.88 -0.24
C LEU A 68 -2.60 5.04 -0.01
N SER A 69 -2.07 4.59 1.13
CA SER A 69 -0.65 4.76 1.51
C SER A 69 0.34 4.13 0.52
N THR A 70 -0.11 3.13 -0.25
CA THR A 70 0.68 2.39 -1.23
C THR A 70 0.45 2.86 -2.67
N VAL A 71 -0.46 3.82 -2.89
CA VAL A 71 -0.81 4.30 -4.23
C VAL A 71 -0.03 5.57 -4.54
N THR A 72 0.79 5.49 -5.57
CA THR A 72 1.68 6.56 -6.06
C THR A 72 1.16 7.18 -7.35
N ASP A 73 0.63 6.36 -8.26
CA ASP A 73 0.04 6.82 -9.52
C ASP A 73 -1.39 7.38 -9.30
N PRO A 74 -1.64 8.68 -9.59
CA PRO A 74 -2.99 9.26 -9.55
C PRO A 74 -4.02 8.54 -10.42
N GLY A 75 -3.60 7.90 -11.52
CA GLY A 75 -4.46 7.09 -12.39
C GLY A 75 -5.05 5.87 -11.68
N LEU A 76 -4.39 5.37 -10.63
CA LEU A 76 -4.83 4.22 -9.84
C LEU A 76 -5.73 4.58 -8.65
N LEU A 77 -5.90 5.87 -8.34
CA LEU A 77 -6.70 6.33 -7.20
C LEU A 77 -8.14 5.82 -7.28
N ASP A 78 -8.80 5.99 -8.43
CA ASP A 78 -10.19 5.57 -8.60
C ASP A 78 -10.32 4.05 -8.48
N HIS A 79 -9.32 3.30 -8.94
CA HIS A 79 -9.27 1.84 -8.82
C HIS A 79 -9.11 1.39 -7.36
N ALA A 80 -8.24 2.04 -6.59
CA ALA A 80 -8.04 1.73 -5.17
C ALA A 80 -9.32 1.99 -4.35
N VAL A 81 -10.06 3.06 -4.67
CA VAL A 81 -11.36 3.33 -4.01
C VAL A 81 -12.43 2.32 -4.43
N MET A 82 -12.46 1.90 -5.70
CA MET A 82 -13.36 0.84 -6.15
C MET A 82 -13.07 -0.49 -5.46
N GLU A 83 -11.80 -0.86 -5.33
CA GLU A 83 -11.33 -2.05 -4.63
C GLU A 83 -11.76 -2.02 -3.15
N ALA A 84 -11.55 -0.88 -2.48
CA ALA A 84 -12.02 -0.67 -1.11
C ALA A 84 -13.53 -0.85 -0.94
N LEU A 85 -14.33 -0.46 -1.94
CA LEU A 85 -15.79 -0.61 -1.98
C LEU A 85 -16.24 -2.02 -2.43
N GLY A 86 -15.30 -2.92 -2.75
CA GLY A 86 -15.61 -4.26 -3.28
C GLY A 86 -16.26 -4.24 -4.66
N LEU A 87 -15.99 -3.22 -5.46
CA LEU A 87 -16.52 -3.07 -6.82
C LEU A 87 -15.62 -3.79 -7.82
N THR A 88 -16.12 -4.88 -8.38
CA THR A 88 -15.51 -5.52 -9.55
C THR A 88 -16.16 -4.95 -10.80
N ASP A 89 -15.39 -4.29 -11.67
CA ASP A 89 -15.93 -3.83 -12.95
C ASP A 89 -15.41 -4.66 -14.12
N HIS A 90 -16.37 -5.17 -14.89
CA HIS A 90 -16.18 -5.87 -16.15
C HIS A 90 -16.64 -5.00 -17.34
N THR A 91 -16.75 -3.68 -17.17
CA THR A 91 -17.16 -2.75 -18.21
C THR A 91 -16.00 -1.88 -18.71
N SER A 92 -16.18 -1.28 -19.89
CA SER A 92 -15.25 -0.31 -20.49
C SER A 92 -15.47 1.11 -19.97
N ARG A 93 -16.41 1.30 -19.03
CA ARG A 93 -16.71 2.62 -18.47
C ARG A 93 -15.52 3.11 -17.62
N PRO A 94 -15.28 4.43 -17.58
CA PRO A 94 -14.26 4.99 -16.70
C PRO A 94 -14.54 4.66 -15.22
N PRO A 95 -13.55 4.23 -14.43
CA PRO A 95 -13.68 3.91 -12.99
C PRO A 95 -14.44 4.97 -12.20
N ARG A 96 -14.10 6.24 -12.42
CA ARG A 96 -14.77 7.40 -11.81
C ARG A 96 -16.28 7.40 -12.00
N ARG A 97 -16.75 7.10 -13.21
CA ARG A 97 -18.18 7.09 -13.52
C ARG A 97 -18.91 6.00 -12.72
N ILE A 98 -18.27 4.85 -12.55
CA ILE A 98 -18.83 3.72 -11.81
C ILE A 98 -18.94 4.05 -10.33
N LEU A 99 -17.90 4.68 -9.76
CA LEU A 99 -17.96 5.19 -8.40
C LEU A 99 -19.14 6.16 -8.22
N LEU A 100 -19.30 7.13 -9.13
CA LEU A 100 -20.40 8.10 -9.08
C LEU A 100 -21.78 7.43 -9.17
N ASP A 101 -21.96 6.51 -10.13
CA ASP A 101 -23.22 5.79 -10.32
C ASP A 101 -23.52 4.89 -9.10
N HIS A 102 -22.52 4.23 -8.53
CA HIS A 102 -22.67 3.35 -7.37
C HIS A 102 -23.04 4.13 -6.10
N LEU A 103 -22.43 5.30 -5.91
CA LEU A 103 -22.58 6.12 -4.70
C LEU A 103 -23.78 7.07 -4.77
N ALA A 104 -24.36 7.31 -5.93
CA ALA A 104 -25.42 8.32 -6.15
C ALA A 104 -26.57 8.23 -5.13
N ASP A 105 -27.11 7.03 -4.92
CA ASP A 105 -28.28 6.78 -4.08
C ASP A 105 -27.94 6.11 -2.73
N ARG A 106 -26.65 6.05 -2.36
CA ARG A 106 -26.17 5.38 -1.14
C ARG A 106 -25.85 6.36 -0.02
N SER A 107 -26.11 5.93 1.21
CA SER A 107 -25.73 6.61 2.44
C SER A 107 -24.63 5.81 3.15
N LEU A 108 -23.39 6.09 2.77
CA LEU A 108 -22.19 5.46 3.33
C LEU A 108 -21.15 6.46 3.82
N LEU A 109 -20.24 5.97 4.66
CA LEU A 109 -19.03 6.68 5.08
C LEU A 109 -17.82 6.09 4.36
N LEU A 110 -17.14 6.90 3.56
CA LEU A 110 -15.86 6.56 2.93
C LEU A 110 -14.73 7.12 3.80
N VAL A 111 -13.83 6.25 4.29
CA VAL A 111 -12.65 6.65 5.06
C VAL A 111 -11.45 6.60 4.13
N LEU A 112 -10.81 7.75 3.87
CA LEU A 112 -9.60 7.84 3.05
C LEU A 112 -8.38 8.04 3.95
N ASP A 113 -7.41 7.15 3.86
CA ASP A 113 -6.17 7.20 4.65
C ASP A 113 -4.94 7.14 3.74
N GLY A 114 -3.83 7.77 4.14
CA GLY A 114 -2.57 7.67 3.42
C GLY A 114 -2.49 8.41 2.07
N PHE A 115 -3.34 9.41 1.83
CA PHE A 115 -3.43 10.11 0.53
C PHE A 115 -2.36 11.20 0.32
N GLU A 116 -1.28 11.25 1.11
CA GLU A 116 -0.31 12.35 1.09
C GLU A 116 0.37 12.60 -0.26
N GLN A 117 0.57 11.55 -1.07
CA GLN A 117 1.15 11.66 -2.41
C GLN A 117 0.10 12.03 -3.47
N LEU A 118 -1.18 11.95 -3.13
CA LEU A 118 -2.31 12.06 -4.04
C LEU A 118 -3.28 13.18 -3.63
N VAL A 119 -2.82 14.19 -2.87
CA VAL A 119 -3.69 15.22 -2.28
C VAL A 119 -4.59 15.89 -3.32
N ASP A 120 -4.01 16.34 -4.44
CA ASP A 120 -4.77 17.05 -5.48
C ASP A 120 -5.77 16.11 -6.17
N ALA A 121 -5.33 14.91 -6.57
CA ALA A 121 -6.19 13.91 -7.20
C ALA A 121 -7.34 13.44 -6.27
N CYS A 122 -7.04 13.26 -4.97
CA CYS A 122 -8.03 12.93 -3.95
C CYS A 122 -9.02 14.07 -3.74
N ALA A 123 -8.55 15.32 -3.74
CA ALA A 123 -9.43 16.48 -3.62
C ALA A 123 -10.40 16.55 -4.81
N GLU A 124 -9.92 16.33 -6.03
CA GLU A 124 -10.77 16.28 -7.23
C GLU A 124 -11.83 15.18 -7.15
N LEU A 125 -11.42 13.94 -6.82
CA LEU A 125 -12.32 12.79 -6.68
C LEU A 125 -13.39 13.07 -5.60
N VAL A 126 -12.97 13.44 -4.40
CA VAL A 126 -13.88 13.71 -3.26
C VAL A 126 -14.86 14.83 -3.60
N CYS A 127 -14.39 15.88 -4.28
CA CYS A 127 -15.25 16.98 -4.71
C CYS A 127 -16.37 16.49 -5.65
N GLU A 128 -16.04 15.63 -6.61
CA GLU A 128 -17.01 15.11 -7.56
C GLU A 128 -18.00 14.13 -6.90
N LEU A 129 -17.50 13.21 -6.08
CA LEU A 129 -18.32 12.27 -5.32
C LEU A 129 -19.32 13.00 -4.41
N LEU A 130 -18.86 13.98 -3.64
CA LEU A 130 -19.73 14.72 -2.73
C LEU A 130 -20.78 15.56 -3.46
N ARG A 131 -20.49 16.05 -4.68
CA ARG A 131 -21.50 16.77 -5.48
C ARG A 131 -22.60 15.86 -5.99
N ARG A 132 -22.29 14.62 -6.37
CA ARG A 132 -23.25 13.68 -6.98
C ARG A 132 -23.98 12.77 -6.02
N SER A 133 -23.44 12.56 -4.81
CA SER A 133 -23.96 11.56 -3.86
C SER A 133 -24.39 12.21 -2.54
N PRO A 134 -25.63 12.73 -2.42
CA PRO A 134 -26.07 13.46 -1.23
C PRO A 134 -25.94 12.68 0.09
N GLY A 135 -26.09 11.35 0.04
CA GLY A 135 -25.93 10.45 1.19
C GLY A 135 -24.48 10.14 1.57
N LEU A 136 -23.51 10.45 0.70
CA LEU A 136 -22.10 10.19 0.96
C LEU A 136 -21.51 11.18 1.98
N ARG A 137 -20.74 10.63 2.92
CA ARG A 137 -19.80 11.37 3.75
C ARG A 137 -18.39 10.80 3.61
N VAL A 138 -17.40 11.68 3.74
CA VAL A 138 -15.99 11.34 3.62
C VAL A 138 -15.25 11.73 4.90
N LEU A 139 -14.50 10.78 5.46
CA LEU A 139 -13.56 10.98 6.55
C LEU A 139 -12.14 10.77 6.01
N ALA A 140 -11.39 11.85 5.87
CA ALA A 140 -10.01 11.77 5.40
C ALA A 140 -9.04 11.84 6.60
N ALA A 141 -7.95 11.07 6.57
CA ALA A 141 -6.85 11.14 7.53
C ALA A 141 -5.53 11.37 6.78
N GLY A 142 -4.86 12.50 7.04
CA GLY A 142 -3.65 12.85 6.29
C GLY A 142 -2.83 13.97 6.94
N ARG A 143 -1.61 14.20 6.45
CA ARG A 143 -0.76 15.30 6.96
C ARG A 143 -1.30 16.70 6.59
N LEU A 144 -1.95 16.80 5.44
CA LEU A 144 -2.48 18.03 4.88
C LEU A 144 -3.99 17.91 4.61
N PRO A 145 -4.72 19.04 4.67
CA PRO A 145 -6.12 19.06 4.26
C PRO A 145 -6.28 18.92 2.74
N LEU A 146 -7.45 18.48 2.29
CA LEU A 146 -7.82 18.42 0.86
C LEU A 146 -8.15 19.80 0.27
N ARG A 147 -8.33 20.81 1.13
CA ARG A 147 -8.63 22.22 0.78
C ARG A 147 -9.91 22.39 -0.03
N LEU A 148 -10.93 21.61 0.31
CA LEU A 148 -12.23 21.65 -0.36
C LEU A 148 -13.22 22.56 0.38
N ALA A 149 -14.15 23.16 -0.37
CA ALA A 149 -15.24 23.94 0.22
C ALA A 149 -16.16 23.03 1.06
N GLY A 150 -16.43 23.43 2.30
CA GLY A 150 -17.23 22.63 3.24
C GLY A 150 -16.44 21.55 4.00
N GLU A 151 -15.12 21.44 3.76
CA GLU A 151 -14.22 20.62 4.56
C GLU A 151 -14.14 21.12 6.00
N ARG A 152 -14.36 20.22 6.96
CA ARG A 152 -14.11 20.49 8.38
C ARG A 152 -12.84 19.81 8.82
N LEU A 153 -11.97 20.57 9.47
CA LEU A 153 -10.67 20.08 9.91
C LEU A 153 -10.73 19.73 11.39
N LEU A 154 -10.28 18.53 11.73
CA LEU A 154 -9.90 18.17 13.09
C LEU A 154 -8.38 18.13 13.16
N ALA A 155 -7.78 19.17 13.76
CA ALA A 155 -6.35 19.16 14.03
C ALA A 155 -6.06 18.25 15.23
N LEU A 156 -5.48 17.08 14.95
CA LEU A 156 -5.09 16.12 15.98
C LEU A 156 -3.78 16.57 16.62
N ALA A 157 -3.88 17.06 17.85
CA ALA A 157 -2.72 17.39 18.68
C ALA A 157 -2.05 16.10 19.19
N PRO A 158 -0.81 16.16 19.68
CA PRO A 158 -0.24 15.08 20.49
C PRO A 158 -1.10 14.75 21.73
N MET A 159 -0.83 13.60 22.37
CA MET A 159 -1.56 13.18 23.56
C MET A 159 -1.27 14.14 24.72
N ASP A 160 -2.26 14.32 25.60
CA ASP A 160 -2.00 14.97 26.87
C ASP A 160 -1.17 14.06 27.79
N ASP A 161 -0.69 14.62 28.91
CA ASP A 161 0.22 13.92 29.82
C ASP A 161 -0.37 12.60 30.36
N GLU A 162 -1.67 12.58 30.65
CA GLU A 162 -2.35 11.42 31.23
C GLU A 162 -2.50 10.29 30.20
N ASP A 163 -2.98 10.64 29.00
CA ASP A 163 -3.12 9.72 27.88
C ASP A 163 -1.75 9.20 27.42
N ALA A 164 -0.73 10.05 27.39
CA ALA A 164 0.63 9.69 26.99
C ALA A 164 1.28 8.69 27.95
N VAL A 165 1.17 8.93 29.27
CA VAL A 165 1.69 8.01 30.29
C VAL A 165 0.94 6.69 30.25
N THR A 166 -0.39 6.73 30.08
CA THR A 166 -1.21 5.51 29.97
C THR A 166 -0.82 4.68 28.75
N LEU A 167 -0.64 5.34 27.60
CA LEU A 167 -0.19 4.65 26.37
C LEU A 167 1.21 4.08 26.56
N PHE A 168 2.15 4.86 27.10
CA PHE A 168 3.50 4.39 27.34
C PHE A 168 3.53 3.16 28.25
N ALA A 169 2.78 3.18 29.36
CA ALA A 169 2.70 2.07 30.28
C ALA A 169 2.07 0.81 29.65
N ASP A 170 0.97 0.96 28.88
CA ASP A 170 0.33 -0.13 28.14
C ASP A 170 1.32 -0.82 27.19
N ARG A 171 2.09 -0.03 26.43
CA ARG A 171 3.03 -0.54 25.42
C ARG A 171 4.30 -1.10 26.04
N ALA A 172 4.77 -0.51 27.12
CA ALA A 172 5.90 -1.02 27.88
C ALA A 172 5.57 -2.35 28.59
N ALA A 173 4.34 -2.50 29.09
CA ALA A 173 3.88 -3.73 29.74
C ALA A 173 3.78 -4.90 28.76
N ALA A 174 3.41 -4.63 27.51
CA ALA A 174 3.35 -5.62 26.44
C ALA A 174 4.73 -6.12 25.97
N GLY A 175 5.82 -5.41 26.30
CA GLY A 175 7.18 -5.79 25.93
C GLY A 175 7.78 -6.89 26.80
N ARG A 176 8.94 -7.45 26.38
CA ARG A 176 9.63 -8.58 27.02
C ARG A 176 10.06 -8.37 28.48
N GLY A 177 9.97 -7.16 29.01
CA GLY A 177 10.40 -6.78 30.37
C GLY A 177 9.27 -6.64 31.39
N GLY A 178 7.98 -6.74 31.00
CA GLY A 178 6.85 -6.63 31.92
C GLY A 178 6.86 -5.34 32.75
N PHE A 179 6.87 -4.19 32.09
CA PHE A 179 6.90 -2.89 32.78
C PHE A 179 5.64 -2.67 33.61
N THR A 180 5.84 -2.27 34.87
CA THR A 180 4.77 -1.81 35.77
C THR A 180 5.03 -0.36 36.15
N LEU A 181 4.02 0.48 35.96
CA LEU A 181 4.03 1.86 36.44
C LEU A 181 3.82 1.84 37.96
N THR A 182 4.78 2.39 38.70
CA THR A 182 4.75 2.54 40.17
C THR A 182 4.87 4.02 40.53
N ASP A 183 4.49 4.39 41.75
CA ASP A 183 4.60 5.77 42.24
C ASP A 183 6.05 6.30 42.15
N GLU A 184 7.03 5.44 42.37
CA GLU A 184 8.46 5.76 42.26
C GLU A 184 8.89 6.12 40.82
N ARG A 185 8.24 5.51 39.82
CA ARG A 185 8.56 5.67 38.39
C ARG A 185 7.67 6.68 37.68
N ALA A 186 6.57 7.11 38.31
CA ALA A 186 5.57 7.98 37.71
C ALA A 186 6.18 9.30 37.22
N ALA A 187 7.02 9.95 38.04
CA ALA A 187 7.65 11.22 37.69
C ALA A 187 8.61 11.10 36.48
N ALA A 188 9.45 10.07 36.45
CA ALA A 188 10.36 9.82 35.32
C ALA A 188 9.59 9.46 34.04
N THR A 189 8.51 8.67 34.16
CA THR A 189 7.67 8.31 33.01
C THR A 189 6.96 9.52 32.43
N LEU A 190 6.42 10.39 33.28
CA LEU A 190 5.79 11.64 32.85
C LEU A 190 6.78 12.58 32.16
N GLU A 191 7.97 12.78 32.73
CA GLU A 191 9.02 13.58 32.08
C GLU A 191 9.40 12.98 30.72
N LEU A 192 9.49 11.65 30.62
CA LEU A 192 9.79 10.98 29.35
C LEU A 192 8.70 11.25 28.31
N CYS A 193 7.44 11.12 28.69
CA CYS A 193 6.31 11.37 27.81
C CYS A 193 6.30 12.82 27.30
N ARG A 194 6.62 13.79 28.16
CA ARG A 194 6.75 15.21 27.79
C ARG A 194 7.91 15.46 26.83
N ARG A 195 9.07 14.82 27.05
CA ARG A 195 10.23 14.91 26.14
C ARG A 195 9.96 14.31 24.76
N LEU A 196 9.03 13.36 24.69
CA LEU A 196 8.55 12.76 23.45
C LEU A 196 7.35 13.52 22.85
N ASP A 197 7.07 14.72 23.35
CA ASP A 197 5.96 15.61 22.95
C ASP A 197 4.58 14.93 22.98
N GLY A 198 4.40 13.83 23.72
CA GLY A 198 3.15 13.07 23.72
C GLY A 198 2.80 12.44 22.35
N ILE A 199 3.77 12.26 21.45
CA ILE A 199 3.52 11.65 20.12
C ILE A 199 3.40 10.13 20.29
N PRO A 200 2.23 9.49 20.00
CA PRO A 200 2.01 8.05 20.20
C PRO A 200 3.11 7.16 19.64
N LEU A 201 3.51 7.39 18.38
CA LEU A 201 4.58 6.60 17.78
C LEU A 201 5.91 6.76 18.52
N ALA A 202 6.25 7.98 18.97
CA ALA A 202 7.48 8.22 19.72
C ALA A 202 7.45 7.51 21.09
N LEU A 203 6.29 7.50 21.74
CA LEU A 203 6.06 6.78 23.00
C LEU A 203 6.19 5.27 22.82
N GLU A 204 5.60 4.71 21.76
CA GLU A 204 5.70 3.29 21.40
C GLU A 204 7.16 2.88 21.13
N LEU A 205 7.88 3.65 20.32
CA LEU A 205 9.30 3.41 20.04
C LEU A 205 10.17 3.46 21.29
N ALA A 206 9.88 4.39 22.22
CA ALA A 206 10.59 4.48 23.49
C ALA A 206 10.24 3.33 24.45
N ALA A 207 8.97 2.93 24.50
CA ALA A 207 8.50 1.80 25.31
C ALA A 207 9.16 0.49 24.87
N GLY A 208 9.35 0.27 23.56
CA GLY A 208 10.08 -0.87 23.01
C GLY A 208 11.55 -0.96 23.45
N ARG A 209 12.13 0.10 24.04
CA ARG A 209 13.50 0.10 24.57
C ARG A 209 13.61 -0.34 26.02
N LEU A 210 12.50 -0.48 26.72
CA LEU A 210 12.50 -0.86 28.14
C LEU A 210 12.91 -2.32 28.40
N GLY A 211 13.05 -3.14 27.36
CA GLY A 211 13.69 -4.45 27.45
C GLY A 211 15.20 -4.37 27.71
N ALA A 212 15.86 -3.27 27.33
CA ALA A 212 17.31 -3.09 27.45
C ALA A 212 17.73 -1.91 28.34
N LEU A 213 16.86 -0.91 28.52
CA LEU A 213 17.15 0.33 29.22
C LEU A 213 16.10 0.64 30.28
N SER A 214 16.49 1.27 31.39
CA SER A 214 15.52 1.87 32.33
C SER A 214 14.93 3.18 31.78
N VAL A 215 13.80 3.62 32.32
CA VAL A 215 13.17 4.90 31.95
C VAL A 215 14.14 6.08 32.12
N GLU A 216 14.93 6.08 33.19
CA GLU A 216 15.93 7.11 33.48
C GLU A 216 17.11 7.07 32.50
N GLN A 217 17.48 5.89 32.01
CA GLN A 217 18.50 5.74 30.97
C GLN A 217 17.98 6.23 29.62
N VAL A 218 16.71 5.99 29.30
CA VAL A 218 16.06 6.53 28.10
C VAL A 218 16.03 8.06 28.14
N LEU A 219 15.56 8.63 29.25
CA LEU A 219 15.52 10.09 29.47
C LEU A 219 16.87 10.77 29.25
N ARG A 220 17.93 10.25 29.89
CA ARG A 220 19.27 10.83 29.80
C ARG A 220 19.79 10.86 28.37
N ARG A 221 19.54 9.79 27.61
CA ARG A 221 19.98 9.68 26.20
C ARG A 221 19.20 10.62 25.27
N LEU A 222 17.91 10.85 25.54
CA LEU A 222 17.13 11.85 24.81
C LEU A 222 17.66 13.26 25.08
N ASP A 223 18.00 13.58 26.34
CA ASP A 223 18.53 14.89 26.73
C ASP A 223 19.82 15.26 26.01
N ASP A 224 20.76 14.33 25.94
CA ASP A 224 22.04 14.54 25.25
C ASP A 224 21.82 14.88 23.77
N ARG A 225 20.81 14.27 23.13
CA ARG A 225 20.54 14.47 21.71
C ARG A 225 19.72 15.70 21.39
N PHE A 226 18.71 16.02 22.20
CA PHE A 226 18.00 17.28 22.07
C PHE A 226 18.96 18.47 22.22
N ARG A 227 19.96 18.37 23.11
CA ARG A 227 21.03 19.39 23.23
C ARG A 227 21.92 19.48 21.99
N LEU A 228 22.26 18.36 21.36
CA LEU A 228 23.04 18.35 20.10
C LEU A 228 22.25 18.95 18.92
N LEU A 229 20.93 18.72 18.85
CA LEU A 229 20.07 19.19 17.75
C LEU A 229 19.61 20.65 17.92
N THR A 230 19.47 21.15 19.15
CA THR A 230 19.04 22.54 19.43
C THR A 230 20.13 23.59 19.20
N GLY A 231 21.33 23.19 18.76
CA GLY A 231 22.39 24.11 18.31
C GLY A 231 22.05 24.91 17.03
N GLY A 232 20.94 24.61 16.35
CA GLY A 232 20.50 25.34 15.14
C GLY A 232 18.99 25.63 15.11
N GLY A 233 18.61 26.88 15.42
CA GLY A 233 17.35 27.53 15.03
C GLY A 233 16.06 27.14 15.78
N ARG A 234 15.45 28.09 16.51
CA ARG A 234 14.15 27.93 17.20
C ARG A 234 12.98 28.37 16.33
N GLY A 235 11.96 27.51 16.19
CA GLY A 235 10.59 27.89 15.80
C GLY A 235 9.89 26.86 14.91
N VAL A 236 8.65 26.47 15.27
CA VAL A 236 7.64 25.60 14.58
C VAL A 236 8.10 24.20 14.12
N LEU A 237 9.37 24.04 13.76
CA LEU A 237 10.14 22.84 13.43
C LEU A 237 10.40 21.92 14.62
N ALA A 238 10.19 22.36 15.86
CA ALA A 238 10.54 21.61 17.07
C ALA A 238 9.81 20.24 17.20
N ARG A 239 8.57 20.13 16.71
CA ARG A 239 7.76 18.91 16.87
C ARG A 239 8.04 17.85 15.79
N HIS A 240 8.27 18.28 14.55
CA HIS A 240 8.81 17.40 13.51
C HIS A 240 10.23 16.96 13.87
N GLN A 241 11.00 17.83 14.52
CA GLN A 241 12.28 17.46 15.12
C GLN A 241 12.08 16.38 16.18
N THR A 242 11.12 16.44 17.10
CA THR A 242 10.92 15.38 18.11
C THR A 242 10.67 14.00 17.50
N LEU A 243 9.75 13.87 16.52
CA LEU A 243 9.56 12.57 15.85
C LEU A 243 10.83 12.11 15.12
N ARG A 244 11.47 12.98 14.32
CA ARG A 244 12.76 12.65 13.66
C ARG A 244 13.88 12.38 14.67
N THR A 245 13.82 12.98 15.86
CA THR A 245 14.78 12.79 16.95
C THR A 245 14.55 11.45 17.63
N THR A 246 13.30 11.06 17.90
CA THR A 246 12.98 9.75 18.48
C THR A 246 13.23 8.62 17.48
N ILE A 247 12.90 8.82 16.20
CA ILE A 247 13.23 7.86 15.13
C ILE A 247 14.75 7.80 14.95
N GLY A 248 15.43 8.94 14.88
CA GLY A 248 16.89 9.00 14.79
C GLY A 248 17.60 8.40 16.00
N TRP A 249 17.02 8.52 17.20
CA TRP A 249 17.50 7.90 18.44
C TRP A 249 17.26 6.40 18.44
N SER A 250 16.07 5.96 18.04
CA SER A 250 15.79 4.55 17.79
C SER A 250 16.81 3.96 16.82
N HIS A 251 17.13 4.70 15.76
CA HIS A 251 18.17 4.33 14.82
C HIS A 251 19.55 4.27 15.50
N GLU A 252 19.94 5.24 16.34
CA GLU A 252 21.20 5.18 17.08
C GLU A 252 21.33 4.04 18.09
N LEU A 253 20.22 3.62 18.70
CA LEU A 253 20.21 2.45 19.57
C LEU A 253 20.28 1.13 18.81
N CYS A 254 19.98 1.16 17.53
CA CYS A 254 20.09 -0.02 16.70
C CYS A 254 21.54 -0.40 16.44
N THR A 255 21.81 -1.71 16.43
CA THR A 255 23.08 -2.26 15.95
C THR A 255 23.29 -1.89 14.48
N ALA A 256 24.53 -2.01 13.98
CA ALA A 256 24.81 -1.73 12.57
C ALA A 256 23.94 -2.59 11.63
N ALA A 257 23.74 -3.87 11.97
CA ALA A 257 22.89 -4.80 11.22
C ALA A 257 21.41 -4.37 11.23
N GLN A 258 20.88 -3.97 12.38
CA GLN A 258 19.50 -3.48 12.51
C GLN A 258 19.25 -2.20 11.70
N ARG A 259 20.17 -1.22 11.76
CA ARG A 259 20.07 0.02 10.98
C ARG A 259 20.09 -0.26 9.48
N LEU A 260 21.00 -1.14 9.06
CA LEU A 260 21.12 -1.55 7.67
C LEU A 260 19.86 -2.26 7.18
N LEU A 261 19.34 -3.22 7.95
CA LEU A 261 18.12 -3.92 7.59
C LEU A 261 16.93 -2.97 7.56
N TRP A 262 16.74 -2.10 8.56
CA TRP A 262 15.68 -1.08 8.55
C TRP A 262 15.72 -0.26 7.26
N ALA A 263 16.87 0.29 6.91
CA ALA A 263 16.98 1.05 5.67
C ALA A 263 16.66 0.24 4.43
N ARG A 264 17.14 -1.01 4.33
CA ARG A 264 16.84 -1.87 3.18
C ARG A 264 15.37 -2.27 3.09
N LEU A 265 14.70 -2.51 4.23
CA LEU A 265 13.26 -2.77 4.30
C LEU A 265 12.42 -1.60 3.79
N SER A 266 12.97 -0.38 3.72
CA SER A 266 12.22 0.77 3.20
C SER A 266 11.89 0.70 1.70
N VAL A 267 12.50 -0.25 0.97
CA VAL A 267 12.21 -0.50 -0.45
C VAL A 267 10.84 -1.16 -0.67
N PHE A 268 10.29 -1.83 0.35
CA PHE A 268 8.96 -2.43 0.25
C PHE A 268 7.88 -1.36 0.34
N ALA A 269 6.95 -1.37 -0.61
CA ALA A 269 5.85 -0.41 -0.67
C ALA A 269 4.74 -0.76 0.33
N GLY A 270 4.59 -2.04 0.67
CA GLY A 270 3.57 -2.51 1.60
C GLY A 270 4.09 -3.58 2.56
N GLN A 271 3.28 -4.60 2.79
CA GLN A 271 3.69 -5.78 3.55
C GLN A 271 4.76 -6.57 2.79
N PHE A 272 5.56 -7.35 3.50
CA PHE A 272 6.57 -8.24 2.94
C PHE A 272 6.67 -9.50 3.79
N ASP A 273 7.14 -10.60 3.21
CA ASP A 273 7.44 -11.83 3.97
C ASP A 273 8.95 -12.00 4.17
N LEU A 274 9.33 -13.01 4.94
CA LEU A 274 10.73 -13.25 5.28
C LEU A 274 11.56 -13.61 4.04
N GLU A 275 11.04 -14.43 3.14
CA GLU A 275 11.75 -14.86 1.92
C GLU A 275 12.12 -13.67 1.03
N ALA A 276 11.21 -12.70 0.86
CA ALA A 276 11.49 -11.48 0.13
C ALA A 276 12.61 -10.66 0.81
N VAL A 277 12.63 -10.60 2.15
CA VAL A 277 13.70 -9.90 2.89
C VAL A 277 15.04 -10.60 2.72
N GLU A 278 15.07 -11.92 2.82
CA GLU A 278 16.27 -12.75 2.64
C GLU A 278 16.84 -12.66 1.23
N TYR A 279 16.00 -12.44 0.21
CA TYR A 279 16.49 -12.15 -1.13
C TYR A 279 16.92 -10.70 -1.29
N ILE A 280 16.07 -9.74 -0.93
CA ILE A 280 16.26 -8.34 -1.31
C ILE A 280 17.31 -7.67 -0.42
N CYS A 281 17.25 -7.89 0.89
CA CYS A 281 17.97 -7.11 1.88
C CYS A 281 19.35 -7.66 2.25
N VAL A 282 19.75 -8.82 1.73
CA VAL A 282 21.05 -9.43 2.06
C VAL A 282 22.23 -8.80 1.33
N GLY A 283 23.41 -8.91 1.93
CA GLY A 283 24.67 -8.47 1.34
C GLY A 283 25.86 -8.81 2.26
N PRO A 284 27.08 -8.37 1.90
CA PRO A 284 28.28 -8.66 2.70
C PRO A 284 28.16 -8.27 4.18
N ASP A 285 27.45 -7.17 4.46
CA ASP A 285 27.25 -6.64 5.82
C ASP A 285 25.99 -7.16 6.52
N LEU A 286 25.17 -7.98 5.84
CA LEU A 286 23.98 -8.61 6.40
C LEU A 286 23.75 -9.96 5.71
N PRO A 287 24.34 -11.05 6.24
CA PRO A 287 24.25 -12.36 5.61
C PRO A 287 22.86 -13.00 5.85
N PRO A 288 22.38 -13.90 4.96
CA PRO A 288 21.03 -14.47 5.01
C PRO A 288 20.66 -15.08 6.36
N GLU A 289 21.58 -15.82 6.99
CA GLU A 289 21.37 -16.47 8.28
C GLU A 289 21.08 -15.49 9.43
N SER A 290 21.46 -14.22 9.29
CA SER A 290 21.22 -13.19 10.31
C SER A 290 19.88 -12.48 10.14
N VAL A 291 19.23 -12.61 8.99
CA VAL A 291 18.06 -11.79 8.63
C VAL A 291 16.91 -12.01 9.60
N LEU A 292 16.59 -13.27 9.92
CA LEU A 292 15.51 -13.60 10.84
C LEU A 292 15.73 -13.00 12.24
N ASP A 293 16.95 -13.14 12.78
CA ASP A 293 17.30 -12.60 14.09
C ASP A 293 17.17 -11.07 14.09
N VAL A 294 17.66 -10.40 13.05
CA VAL A 294 17.58 -8.94 12.95
C VAL A 294 16.12 -8.47 12.74
N VAL A 295 15.29 -9.19 11.98
CA VAL A 295 13.85 -8.90 11.89
C VAL A 295 13.19 -9.02 13.26
N GLN A 296 13.52 -10.06 14.03
CA GLN A 296 13.01 -10.25 15.39
C GLN A 296 13.42 -9.10 16.31
N GLU A 297 14.66 -8.63 16.21
CA GLU A 297 15.13 -7.45 16.95
C GLU A 297 14.38 -6.17 16.54
N LEU A 298 14.08 -5.99 15.25
CA LEU A 298 13.28 -4.85 14.77
C LEU A 298 11.83 -4.91 15.25
N LEU A 299 11.24 -6.11 15.37
CA LEU A 299 9.92 -6.33 16.00
C LEU A 299 9.96 -5.95 17.48
N ASP A 300 10.98 -6.41 18.22
CA ASP A 300 11.16 -6.08 19.63
C ASP A 300 11.32 -4.57 19.85
N HIS A 301 11.81 -3.84 18.84
CA HIS A 301 11.94 -2.38 18.83
C HIS A 301 10.74 -1.63 18.23
N SER A 302 9.64 -2.33 17.88
CA SER A 302 8.45 -1.74 17.26
C SER A 302 8.74 -0.94 15.97
N LEU A 303 9.81 -1.28 15.27
CA LEU A 303 10.16 -0.70 13.96
C LEU A 303 9.46 -1.44 12.82
N VAL A 304 9.15 -2.71 13.06
CA VAL A 304 8.37 -3.59 12.17
C VAL A 304 7.19 -4.11 12.96
N VAL A 305 6.08 -4.35 12.28
CA VAL A 305 4.87 -4.98 12.83
C VAL A 305 4.67 -6.31 12.12
N ARG A 306 4.32 -7.35 12.88
CA ARG A 306 3.91 -8.65 12.34
C ARG A 306 2.39 -8.66 12.16
N GLU A 307 1.95 -9.12 11.00
CA GLU A 307 0.55 -9.25 10.63
C GLU A 307 0.34 -10.69 10.13
N ASP A 308 -0.54 -11.44 10.81
CA ASP A 308 -0.91 -12.79 10.39
C ASP A 308 -2.14 -12.69 9.47
N GLY A 309 -2.06 -13.26 8.26
CA GLY A 309 -3.14 -13.20 7.28
C GLY A 309 -3.28 -14.46 6.44
N PRO A 310 -4.23 -14.48 5.49
CA PRO A 310 -4.45 -15.63 4.61
C PRO A 310 -3.23 -16.02 3.76
N ALA A 311 -2.36 -15.04 3.46
CA ALA A 311 -1.11 -15.23 2.74
C ALA A 311 0.07 -15.70 3.63
N GLY A 312 -0.19 -16.02 4.90
CA GLY A 312 0.81 -16.40 5.89
C GLY A 312 1.26 -15.23 6.77
N VAL A 313 2.41 -15.41 7.42
CA VAL A 313 3.01 -14.39 8.30
C VAL A 313 3.65 -13.32 7.45
N ARG A 314 3.19 -12.07 7.63
CA ARG A 314 3.73 -10.92 6.93
C ARG A 314 4.23 -9.87 7.92
N TYR A 315 5.07 -9.00 7.40
CA TYR A 315 5.67 -7.91 8.14
C TYR A 315 5.38 -6.60 7.43
N ARG A 316 5.26 -5.51 8.20
CA ARG A 316 5.05 -4.17 7.66
C ARG A 316 5.86 -3.17 8.46
N MET A 317 6.39 -2.16 7.76
CA MET A 317 7.01 -1.00 8.38
C MET A 317 6.02 0.16 8.41
N LEU A 318 5.93 0.86 9.54
CA LEU A 318 5.09 2.06 9.65
C LEU A 318 5.59 3.16 8.71
N ASP A 319 4.70 3.91 8.05
CA ASP A 319 5.08 4.84 6.97
C ASP A 319 6.16 5.85 7.39
N THR A 320 6.04 6.44 8.57
CA THR A 320 7.02 7.40 9.09
C THR A 320 8.39 6.76 9.38
N VAL A 321 8.40 5.47 9.75
CA VAL A 321 9.63 4.68 9.98
C VAL A 321 10.23 4.29 8.63
N ARG A 322 9.38 3.92 7.66
CA ARG A 322 9.77 3.62 6.28
C ARG A 322 10.40 4.82 5.59
N GLU A 323 9.76 5.99 5.66
CA GLU A 323 10.28 7.26 5.11
C GLU A 323 11.67 7.59 5.66
N TYR A 324 11.88 7.45 6.98
CA TYR A 324 13.20 7.68 7.57
C TYR A 324 14.24 6.65 7.11
N GLY A 325 13.83 5.38 6.96
CA GLY A 325 14.69 4.33 6.40
C GLY A 325 15.07 4.62 4.95
N ALA A 326 14.14 5.15 4.15
CA ALA A 326 14.35 5.50 2.75
C ALA A 326 15.33 6.68 2.59
N ASP A 327 15.19 7.72 3.42
CA ASP A 327 16.16 8.84 3.50
C ASP A 327 17.59 8.29 3.75
N TRP A 328 17.72 7.32 4.66
CA TRP A 328 19.03 6.73 4.98
C TRP A 328 19.55 5.81 3.88
N LEU A 329 18.68 4.99 3.27
CA LEU A 329 19.03 4.13 2.14
C LEU A 329 19.51 4.95 0.94
N ALA A 330 18.91 6.11 0.70
CA ALA A 330 19.40 7.05 -0.30
C ALA A 330 20.79 7.60 0.07
N ALA A 331 21.00 7.97 1.33
CA ALA A 331 22.28 8.49 1.81
C ALA A 331 23.43 7.48 1.76
N THR A 332 23.16 6.16 1.85
CA THR A 332 24.19 5.12 1.65
C THR A 332 24.56 4.90 0.18
N GLY A 333 23.76 5.42 -0.76
CA GLY A 333 23.92 5.17 -2.20
C GLY A 333 23.45 3.79 -2.64
N ASP A 334 22.83 3.00 -1.76
CA ASP A 334 22.43 1.60 -2.04
C ASP A 334 20.99 1.48 -2.58
N ALA A 335 20.19 2.55 -2.52
CA ALA A 335 18.78 2.56 -2.90
C ALA A 335 18.50 1.93 -4.28
N GLU A 336 19.32 2.28 -5.26
CA GLU A 336 19.13 1.82 -6.63
C GLU A 336 19.45 0.33 -6.81
N ARG A 337 20.44 -0.19 -6.09
CA ARG A 337 20.72 -1.63 -6.07
C ARG A 337 19.56 -2.40 -5.43
N LEU A 338 19.00 -1.88 -4.34
CA LEU A 338 17.89 -2.51 -3.63
C LEU A 338 16.60 -2.50 -4.45
N ARG A 339 16.28 -1.41 -5.15
CA ARG A 339 15.10 -1.35 -6.04
C ARG A 339 15.20 -2.35 -7.19
N ARG A 340 16.38 -2.55 -7.77
CA ARG A 340 16.58 -3.63 -8.76
C ARG A 340 16.36 -5.02 -8.18
N ARG A 341 16.93 -5.32 -7.00
CA ARG A 341 16.70 -6.62 -6.33
C ARG A 341 15.23 -6.84 -5.99
N HIS A 342 14.53 -5.80 -5.54
CA HIS A 342 13.10 -5.80 -5.28
C HIS A 342 12.32 -6.14 -6.55
N ARG A 343 12.55 -5.40 -7.65
CA ARG A 343 11.95 -5.70 -8.95
C ARG A 343 12.22 -7.14 -9.39
N ASP A 344 13.46 -7.60 -9.32
CA ASP A 344 13.85 -8.93 -9.79
C ASP A 344 13.15 -10.05 -8.97
N TRP A 345 13.01 -9.85 -7.65
CA TRP A 345 12.22 -10.75 -6.79
C TRP A 345 10.76 -10.80 -7.21
N TYR A 346 10.13 -9.64 -7.40
CA TYR A 346 8.71 -9.55 -7.74
C TYR A 346 8.40 -10.02 -9.16
N LEU A 347 9.36 -9.91 -10.08
CA LEU A 347 9.30 -10.53 -11.41
C LEU A 347 9.36 -12.06 -11.33
N GLY A 348 10.21 -12.60 -10.46
CA GLY A 348 10.25 -14.03 -10.14
C GLY A 348 8.95 -14.53 -9.52
N LEU A 349 8.42 -13.81 -8.53
CA LEU A 349 7.15 -14.12 -7.88
C LEU A 349 5.99 -14.14 -8.88
N ALA A 350 5.87 -13.09 -9.72
CA ALA A 350 4.82 -13.03 -10.74
C ALA A 350 4.91 -14.18 -11.74
N THR A 351 6.13 -14.56 -12.14
CA THR A 351 6.37 -15.70 -13.04
C THR A 351 5.97 -17.02 -12.38
N TRP A 352 6.32 -17.22 -11.11
CA TRP A 352 5.92 -18.40 -10.35
C TRP A 352 4.38 -18.48 -10.23
N CYS A 353 3.73 -17.37 -9.88
CA CYS A 353 2.28 -17.29 -9.80
C CYS A 353 1.59 -17.58 -11.15
N GLU A 354 2.14 -17.07 -12.26
CA GLU A 354 1.61 -17.34 -13.60
C GLU A 354 1.66 -18.84 -13.94
N LEU A 355 2.79 -19.50 -13.64
CA LEU A 355 2.97 -20.93 -13.89
C LEU A 355 2.03 -21.81 -13.05
N ASP A 356 1.82 -21.46 -11.79
CA ASP A 356 0.98 -22.22 -10.85
C ASP A 356 -0.51 -21.83 -10.89
N TRP A 357 -0.92 -20.85 -11.71
CA TRP A 357 -2.31 -20.40 -11.76
C TRP A 357 -3.31 -21.50 -12.19
N PHE A 358 -2.90 -22.37 -13.12
CA PHE A 358 -3.68 -23.55 -13.54
C PHE A 358 -3.28 -24.82 -12.79
N SER A 359 -3.14 -24.71 -11.47
CA SER A 359 -2.83 -25.82 -10.58
C SER A 359 -3.80 -25.87 -9.40
N PRO A 360 -3.78 -26.94 -8.57
CA PRO A 360 -4.52 -26.96 -7.31
C PRO A 360 -4.17 -25.81 -6.33
N ARG A 361 -3.07 -25.08 -6.57
CA ARG A 361 -2.63 -23.93 -5.76
C ARG A 361 -3.25 -22.59 -6.21
N GLN A 362 -4.18 -22.59 -7.17
CA GLN A 362 -4.79 -21.36 -7.69
C GLN A 362 -5.29 -20.39 -6.60
N ALA A 363 -5.97 -20.92 -5.56
CA ALA A 363 -6.45 -20.09 -4.45
C ALA A 363 -5.31 -19.47 -3.62
N GLU A 364 -4.23 -20.22 -3.41
CA GLU A 364 -3.02 -19.72 -2.74
C GLU A 364 -2.35 -18.62 -3.58
N VAL A 365 -2.25 -18.82 -4.90
CA VAL A 365 -1.71 -17.83 -5.83
C VAL A 365 -2.54 -16.53 -5.81
N ALA A 366 -3.88 -16.64 -5.82
CA ALA A 366 -4.77 -15.49 -5.75
C ALA A 366 -4.58 -14.68 -4.46
N VAL A 367 -4.51 -15.36 -3.32
CA VAL A 367 -4.27 -14.74 -2.00
C VAL A 367 -2.87 -14.11 -1.95
N ARG A 368 -1.87 -14.78 -2.52
CA ARG A 368 -0.48 -14.32 -2.51
C ARG A 368 -0.29 -13.08 -3.37
N VAL A 369 -0.80 -13.06 -4.60
CA VAL A 369 -0.65 -11.92 -5.52
C VAL A 369 -1.38 -10.68 -4.99
N GLU A 370 -2.54 -10.85 -4.35
CA GLU A 370 -3.30 -9.75 -3.75
C GLU A 370 -2.52 -9.10 -2.60
N ALA A 371 -1.91 -9.91 -1.72
CA ALA A 371 -1.07 -9.39 -0.64
C ALA A 371 0.22 -8.68 -1.13
N GLU A 372 0.67 -8.99 -2.35
CA GLU A 372 1.93 -8.49 -2.92
C GLU A 372 1.73 -7.37 -3.94
N LEU A 373 0.48 -7.03 -4.25
CA LEU A 373 0.12 -6.06 -5.26
C LEU A 373 0.78 -4.69 -5.04
N PRO A 374 0.87 -4.14 -3.80
CA PRO A 374 1.64 -2.91 -3.55
C PRO A 374 3.09 -2.98 -4.02
N ASN A 375 3.76 -4.11 -3.80
CA ASN A 375 5.15 -4.30 -4.20
C ASN A 375 5.27 -4.56 -5.71
N LEU A 376 4.31 -5.25 -6.32
CA LEU A 376 4.26 -5.44 -7.77
C LEU A 376 4.06 -4.11 -8.51
N ARG A 377 3.18 -3.23 -8.01
CA ARG A 377 3.00 -1.85 -8.51
C ARG A 377 4.31 -1.06 -8.41
N ALA A 378 4.96 -1.07 -7.25
CA ALA A 378 6.24 -0.38 -7.06
C ALA A 378 7.36 -0.92 -7.97
N ALA A 379 7.38 -2.22 -8.27
CA ALA A 379 8.33 -2.82 -9.21
C ALA A 379 8.05 -2.39 -10.67
N MET A 380 6.77 -2.26 -11.05
CA MET A 380 6.38 -1.72 -12.37
C MET A 380 6.75 -0.24 -12.51
N ASP A 381 6.39 0.58 -11.51
CA ASP A 381 6.75 2.02 -11.46
C ASP A 381 8.26 2.21 -11.63
N HIS A 382 9.06 1.51 -10.82
CA HIS A 382 10.52 1.62 -10.89
C HIS A 382 11.07 1.22 -12.27
N SER A 383 10.48 0.20 -12.89
CA SER A 383 10.90 -0.27 -14.22
C SER A 383 10.50 0.70 -15.35
N LEU A 384 9.42 1.48 -15.17
CA LEU A 384 9.02 2.54 -16.09
C LEU A 384 9.87 3.79 -15.95
N ASP A 385 10.18 4.19 -14.71
CA ASP A 385 11.06 5.33 -14.41
C ASP A 385 12.47 5.12 -14.98
N CYS A 386 12.95 3.88 -14.92
CA CYS A 386 14.21 3.46 -15.50
C CYS A 386 14.01 3.07 -16.97
N GLY A 387 14.09 4.01 -17.92
CA GLY A 387 13.83 3.74 -19.34
C GLY A 387 14.66 2.61 -20.02
N GLN A 388 15.74 2.13 -19.39
CA GLN A 388 16.48 0.92 -19.86
C GLN A 388 15.75 -0.39 -19.50
N ASP A 389 14.91 -0.35 -18.47
CA ASP A 389 14.22 -1.47 -17.85
C ASP A 389 12.74 -1.53 -18.24
N THR A 390 12.29 -0.72 -19.21
CA THR A 390 10.91 -0.70 -19.71
C THR A 390 10.42 -2.10 -20.13
N HIS A 391 11.30 -2.91 -20.73
CA HIS A 391 10.98 -4.29 -21.09
C HIS A 391 10.60 -5.16 -19.89
N LEU A 392 11.13 -4.87 -18.70
CA LEU A 392 10.77 -5.57 -17.45
C LEU A 392 9.41 -5.12 -16.94
N ALA A 393 9.05 -3.85 -17.11
CA ALA A 393 7.70 -3.36 -16.84
C ALA A 393 6.67 -4.05 -17.75
N GLN A 394 6.97 -4.14 -19.05
CA GLN A 394 6.15 -4.86 -20.04
C GLN A 394 6.01 -6.34 -19.67
N TYR A 395 7.13 -6.99 -19.33
CA TYR A 395 7.13 -8.39 -18.90
C TYR A 395 6.27 -8.60 -17.65
N LEU A 396 6.43 -7.75 -16.63
CA LEU A 396 5.69 -7.86 -15.37
C LEU A 396 4.19 -7.63 -15.58
N ALA A 397 3.81 -6.55 -16.25
CA ALA A 397 2.40 -6.24 -16.56
C ALA A 397 1.74 -7.34 -17.40
N GLY A 398 2.43 -7.88 -18.40
CA GLY A 398 1.94 -9.01 -19.21
C GLY A 398 1.85 -10.32 -18.43
N THR A 399 2.81 -10.59 -17.53
CA THR A 399 2.82 -11.80 -16.68
C THR A 399 1.69 -11.81 -15.66
N LEU A 400 1.28 -10.64 -15.19
CA LEU A 400 0.15 -10.48 -14.26
C LEU A 400 -1.23 -10.66 -14.89
N TRP A 401 -1.35 -11.17 -16.13
CA TRP A 401 -2.65 -11.41 -16.79
C TRP A 401 -3.63 -12.22 -15.92
N PHE A 402 -3.14 -13.18 -15.14
CA PHE A 402 -3.97 -13.99 -14.25
C PHE A 402 -4.54 -13.17 -13.09
N CYS A 403 -3.82 -12.16 -12.62
CA CYS A 403 -4.30 -11.22 -11.61
C CYS A 403 -5.36 -10.29 -12.22
N TRP A 404 -5.07 -9.72 -13.40
CA TRP A 404 -6.00 -8.82 -14.09
C TRP A 404 -7.33 -9.50 -14.42
N VAL A 405 -7.25 -10.73 -14.92
CA VAL A 405 -8.42 -11.48 -15.40
C VAL A 405 -9.00 -12.38 -14.32
N GLY A 406 -8.19 -13.25 -13.74
CA GLY A 406 -8.61 -14.27 -12.78
C GLY A 406 -8.96 -13.72 -11.40
N CYS A 407 -8.31 -12.63 -10.98
CA CYS A 407 -8.61 -11.93 -9.72
C CYS A 407 -9.49 -10.68 -9.93
N GLY A 408 -10.02 -10.47 -11.13
CA GLY A 408 -11.02 -9.42 -11.42
C GLY A 408 -10.48 -7.98 -11.42
N ARG A 409 -9.16 -7.78 -11.58
CA ARG A 409 -8.51 -6.46 -11.65
C ARG A 409 -8.38 -5.94 -13.08
N LEU A 410 -9.43 -6.09 -13.89
CA LEU A 410 -9.39 -5.80 -15.33
C LEU A 410 -9.06 -4.33 -15.63
N ALA A 411 -9.67 -3.40 -14.90
CA ALA A 411 -9.54 -1.99 -15.18
C ALA A 411 -8.13 -1.47 -14.82
N GLU A 412 -7.57 -1.93 -13.70
CA GLU A 412 -6.18 -1.65 -13.33
C GLU A 412 -5.19 -2.31 -14.30
N GLY A 413 -5.44 -3.56 -14.70
CA GLY A 413 -4.62 -4.24 -15.71
C GLY A 413 -4.57 -3.45 -17.02
N ALA A 414 -5.71 -2.93 -17.49
CA ALA A 414 -5.76 -2.11 -18.69
C ALA A 414 -4.93 -0.82 -18.56
N HIS A 415 -4.95 -0.17 -17.39
CA HIS A 415 -4.14 1.03 -17.12
C HIS A 415 -2.65 0.73 -17.24
N TRP A 416 -2.16 -0.27 -16.50
CA TRP A 416 -0.74 -0.67 -16.54
C TRP A 416 -0.31 -1.12 -17.94
N LEU A 417 -1.11 -1.96 -18.59
CA LEU A 417 -0.81 -2.47 -19.92
C LEU A 417 -0.75 -1.36 -20.96
N ALA A 418 -1.66 -0.38 -20.90
CA ALA A 418 -1.61 0.78 -21.79
C ALA A 418 -0.32 1.61 -21.54
N GLN A 419 -0.01 1.91 -20.28
CA GLN A 419 1.19 2.69 -19.92
C GLN A 419 2.49 2.03 -20.39
N VAL A 420 2.69 0.73 -20.12
CA VAL A 420 3.93 0.02 -20.52
C VAL A 420 4.08 -0.13 -22.04
N LEU A 421 2.97 0.01 -22.79
CA LEU A 421 2.96 -0.07 -24.25
C LEU A 421 3.21 1.28 -24.93
N GLU A 422 3.12 2.41 -24.22
CA GLU A 422 3.50 3.74 -24.74
C GLU A 422 5.01 3.87 -24.96
N ALA A 423 5.80 3.13 -24.17
CA ALA A 423 7.25 3.15 -24.25
C ALA A 423 7.80 2.02 -25.15
N ASP A 424 8.84 2.34 -25.93
CA ASP A 424 9.59 1.34 -26.69
C ASP A 424 10.61 0.65 -25.77
N GLY A 425 10.36 -0.63 -25.47
CA GLY A 425 11.19 -1.44 -24.58
C GLY A 425 12.32 -2.20 -25.29
N GLY A 426 12.39 -2.14 -26.63
CA GLY A 426 13.40 -2.83 -27.44
C GLY A 426 13.40 -4.36 -27.33
N HIS A 427 12.40 -4.96 -26.68
CA HIS A 427 12.26 -6.41 -26.49
C HIS A 427 10.88 -6.88 -26.97
N ASP A 428 10.85 -7.36 -28.21
CA ASP A 428 9.63 -7.69 -28.93
C ASP A 428 8.73 -8.68 -28.18
N SER A 429 9.29 -9.72 -27.54
CA SER A 429 8.47 -10.75 -26.88
C SER A 429 7.74 -10.24 -25.62
N ALA A 430 8.36 -9.37 -24.81
CA ALA A 430 7.71 -8.78 -23.64
C ALA A 430 6.59 -7.82 -24.04
N ARG A 431 6.84 -6.99 -25.05
CA ARG A 431 5.84 -6.11 -25.66
C ARG A 431 4.67 -6.90 -26.25
N LEU A 432 4.96 -7.93 -27.04
CA LEU A 432 3.95 -8.82 -27.62
C LEU A 432 3.08 -9.49 -26.54
N LYS A 433 3.68 -9.91 -25.42
CA LYS A 433 2.93 -10.42 -24.27
C LYS A 433 1.96 -9.38 -23.72
N ALA A 434 2.44 -8.17 -23.46
CA ALA A 434 1.60 -7.07 -22.99
C ALA A 434 0.47 -6.75 -23.99
N LEU A 435 0.72 -6.76 -25.30
CA LEU A 435 -0.30 -6.49 -26.33
C LEU A 435 -1.42 -7.53 -26.33
N TRP A 436 -1.13 -8.84 -26.36
CA TRP A 436 -2.20 -9.83 -26.35
C TRP A 436 -2.95 -9.85 -25.01
N VAL A 437 -2.29 -9.53 -23.89
CA VAL A 437 -2.94 -9.41 -22.59
C VAL A 437 -3.84 -8.18 -22.55
N LEU A 438 -3.41 -7.04 -23.09
CA LEU A 438 -4.25 -5.84 -23.22
C LEU A 438 -5.50 -6.15 -24.05
N GLY A 439 -5.31 -6.86 -25.18
CA GLY A 439 -6.41 -7.37 -25.98
C GLY A 439 -7.36 -8.23 -25.17
N TYR A 440 -6.83 -9.18 -24.39
CA TYR A 440 -7.65 -10.07 -23.56
C TYR A 440 -8.45 -9.32 -22.49
N VAL A 441 -7.81 -8.42 -21.76
CA VAL A 441 -8.46 -7.55 -20.77
C VAL A 441 -9.54 -6.69 -21.43
N SER A 442 -9.26 -6.12 -22.60
CA SER A 442 -10.20 -5.28 -23.34
C SER A 442 -11.43 -6.06 -23.82
N VAL A 443 -11.26 -7.31 -24.29
CA VAL A 443 -12.38 -8.20 -24.64
C VAL A 443 -13.29 -8.40 -23.43
N LEU A 444 -12.71 -8.72 -22.26
CA LEU A 444 -13.47 -8.98 -21.04
C LEU A 444 -14.13 -7.72 -20.45
N ARG A 445 -13.60 -6.54 -20.73
CA ARG A 445 -14.22 -5.25 -20.40
C ARG A 445 -15.31 -4.83 -21.39
N GLY A 446 -15.43 -5.53 -22.53
CA GLY A 446 -16.31 -5.12 -23.62
C GLY A 446 -15.81 -3.89 -24.39
N ASP A 447 -14.51 -3.57 -24.33
CA ASP A 447 -13.90 -2.55 -25.19
C ASP A 447 -13.42 -3.19 -26.49
N THR A 448 -14.36 -3.38 -27.42
CA THR A 448 -14.11 -4.00 -28.72
C THR A 448 -13.06 -3.23 -29.53
N ALA A 449 -13.06 -1.90 -29.46
CA ALA A 449 -12.15 -1.07 -30.24
C ALA A 449 -10.69 -1.23 -29.75
N ALA A 450 -10.47 -1.13 -28.44
CA ALA A 450 -9.15 -1.36 -27.85
C ALA A 450 -8.67 -2.79 -28.05
N ALA A 451 -9.59 -3.77 -27.94
CA ALA A 451 -9.27 -5.18 -28.18
C ALA A 451 -8.80 -5.43 -29.62
N ILE A 452 -9.52 -4.90 -30.62
CA ILE A 452 -9.13 -5.04 -32.03
C ILE A 452 -7.77 -4.39 -32.27
N ALA A 453 -7.56 -3.16 -31.80
CA ALA A 453 -6.31 -2.44 -32.02
C ALA A 453 -5.11 -3.23 -31.46
N ALA A 454 -5.17 -3.62 -30.18
CA ALA A 454 -4.06 -4.33 -29.53
C ALA A 454 -3.80 -5.72 -30.14
N LEU A 455 -4.85 -6.47 -30.49
CA LEU A 455 -4.69 -7.83 -31.04
C LEU A 455 -4.21 -7.82 -32.51
N HIS A 456 -4.60 -6.83 -33.30
CA HIS A 456 -4.08 -6.65 -34.65
C HIS A 456 -2.60 -6.29 -34.63
N GLU A 457 -2.22 -5.31 -33.81
CA GLU A 457 -0.81 -4.92 -33.63
C GLU A 457 0.03 -6.11 -33.15
N CYS A 458 -0.46 -6.85 -32.15
CA CYS A 458 0.20 -8.07 -31.67
C CYS A 458 0.42 -9.10 -32.77
N ARG A 459 -0.58 -9.34 -33.63
CA ARG A 459 -0.46 -10.33 -34.71
C ARG A 459 0.56 -9.88 -35.75
N GLU A 460 0.47 -8.65 -36.22
CA GLU A 460 1.37 -8.10 -37.26
C GLU A 460 2.83 -8.11 -36.77
N GLU A 461 3.07 -7.72 -35.52
CA GLU A 461 4.39 -7.75 -34.92
C GLU A 461 4.89 -9.18 -34.69
N ALA A 462 4.04 -10.10 -34.20
CA ALA A 462 4.42 -11.50 -34.00
C ALA A 462 4.75 -12.22 -35.32
N GLU A 463 4.09 -11.87 -36.42
CA GLU A 463 4.42 -12.38 -37.76
C GLU A 463 5.76 -11.86 -38.25
N ARG A 464 6.06 -10.57 -38.02
CA ARG A 464 7.35 -9.96 -38.38
C ARG A 464 8.52 -10.55 -37.59
N THR A 465 8.32 -10.87 -36.32
CA THR A 465 9.38 -11.36 -35.41
C THR A 465 9.47 -12.88 -35.33
N GLY A 466 8.46 -13.59 -35.82
CA GLY A 466 8.37 -15.05 -35.76
C GLY A 466 7.94 -15.61 -34.41
N ASP A 467 7.35 -14.80 -33.52
CA ASP A 467 6.84 -15.25 -32.23
C ASP A 467 5.53 -16.04 -32.39
N ALA A 468 5.66 -17.36 -32.53
CA ALA A 468 4.52 -18.25 -32.73
C ALA A 468 3.54 -18.27 -31.54
N VAL A 469 4.01 -18.00 -30.32
CA VAL A 469 3.18 -18.03 -29.12
C VAL A 469 2.30 -16.78 -29.06
N ALA A 470 2.90 -15.60 -29.24
CA ALA A 470 2.15 -14.35 -29.29
C ALA A 470 1.12 -14.36 -30.42
N ARG A 471 1.50 -14.88 -31.61
CA ARG A 471 0.56 -15.04 -32.74
C ARG A 471 -0.61 -15.95 -32.38
N ALA A 472 -0.37 -17.08 -31.71
CA ALA A 472 -1.42 -18.00 -31.28
C ALA A 472 -2.40 -17.32 -30.31
N TYR A 473 -1.89 -16.60 -29.31
CA TYR A 473 -2.73 -15.85 -28.37
C TYR A 473 -3.53 -14.76 -29.08
N ALA A 474 -2.91 -13.98 -29.96
CA ALA A 474 -3.61 -12.94 -30.71
C ALA A 474 -4.78 -13.51 -31.52
N VAL A 475 -4.55 -14.58 -32.29
CA VAL A 475 -5.58 -15.26 -33.08
C VAL A 475 -6.69 -15.83 -32.19
N HIS A 476 -6.33 -16.50 -31.10
CA HIS A 476 -7.29 -17.05 -30.16
C HIS A 476 -8.17 -15.95 -29.55
N ARG A 477 -7.59 -14.84 -29.08
CA ARG A 477 -8.35 -13.72 -28.48
C ARG A 477 -9.23 -12.99 -29.49
N MET A 478 -8.80 -12.86 -30.75
CA MET A 478 -9.68 -12.34 -31.82
C MET A 478 -10.87 -13.26 -32.09
N GLY A 479 -10.66 -14.59 -32.05
CA GLY A 479 -11.74 -15.58 -32.11
C GLY A 479 -12.73 -15.44 -30.96
N CYS A 480 -12.24 -15.28 -29.72
CA CYS A 480 -13.09 -14.98 -28.56
C CYS A 480 -13.89 -13.68 -28.73
N LEU A 481 -13.27 -12.62 -29.24
CA LEU A 481 -13.96 -11.35 -29.48
C LEU A 481 -15.07 -11.49 -30.51
N ALA A 482 -14.81 -12.22 -31.60
CA ALA A 482 -15.81 -12.50 -32.64
C ALA A 482 -16.98 -13.32 -32.08
N LEU A 483 -16.71 -14.29 -31.21
CA LEU A 483 -17.76 -15.06 -30.50
C LEU A 483 -18.63 -14.15 -29.62
N VAL A 484 -18.01 -13.27 -28.81
CA VAL A 484 -18.74 -12.34 -27.93
C VAL A 484 -19.52 -11.28 -28.73
N SER A 485 -19.07 -10.97 -29.94
CA SER A 485 -19.71 -10.00 -30.85
C SER A 485 -20.71 -10.63 -31.84
N ASP A 486 -21.01 -11.93 -31.71
CA ASP A 486 -21.88 -12.71 -32.61
C ASP A 486 -21.44 -12.75 -34.09
N ASP A 487 -20.13 -12.57 -34.36
CA ASP A 487 -19.52 -12.72 -35.69
C ASP A 487 -18.97 -14.15 -35.86
N MET A 488 -19.90 -15.10 -35.95
CA MET A 488 -19.58 -16.54 -36.04
C MET A 488 -18.62 -16.93 -37.18
N PRO A 489 -18.66 -16.32 -38.38
CA PRO A 489 -17.68 -16.59 -39.43
C PRO A 489 -16.23 -16.27 -39.04
N ARG A 490 -16.02 -15.25 -38.19
CA ARG A 490 -14.69 -14.86 -37.70
C ARG A 490 -14.28 -15.55 -36.40
N ALA A 491 -15.23 -16.18 -35.69
CA ALA A 491 -14.97 -16.89 -34.44
C ALA A 491 -14.15 -18.18 -34.61
N CYS A 492 -14.15 -18.78 -35.81
CA CYS A 492 -13.34 -19.96 -36.14
C CYS A 492 -12.33 -19.64 -37.25
N PRO A 493 -11.25 -18.90 -36.95
CA PRO A 493 -10.23 -18.60 -37.94
C PRO A 493 -9.53 -19.89 -38.38
N ALA A 494 -9.45 -20.13 -39.69
CA ALA A 494 -8.82 -21.31 -40.29
C ALA A 494 -7.36 -21.52 -39.84
N ASP A 495 -6.70 -20.44 -39.38
CA ASP A 495 -5.30 -20.43 -38.94
C ASP A 495 -5.05 -21.13 -37.59
N LEU A 496 -6.09 -21.40 -36.79
CA LEU A 496 -5.95 -22.16 -35.54
C LEU A 496 -5.68 -23.66 -35.76
N VAL A 497 -6.01 -24.19 -36.94
CA VAL A 497 -5.86 -25.62 -37.29
C VAL A 497 -4.38 -26.03 -37.49
N GLY A 498 -3.47 -25.05 -37.61
CA GLY A 498 -2.04 -25.29 -37.88
C GLY A 498 -1.10 -25.33 -36.67
N PHE A 499 -1.56 -25.12 -35.44
CA PHE A 499 -0.67 -25.09 -34.26
C PHE A 499 -0.34 -26.50 -33.75
N GLY A 500 0.95 -26.89 -33.80
CA GLY A 500 1.47 -28.20 -33.39
C GLY A 500 1.45 -28.46 -31.87
N ALA A 501 1.99 -29.61 -31.45
CA ALA A 501 1.89 -30.20 -30.11
C ALA A 501 2.44 -29.36 -28.92
N GLY A 502 3.02 -28.18 -29.16
CA GLY A 502 3.44 -27.22 -28.12
C GLY A 502 2.40 -26.13 -27.81
N CYS A 503 1.19 -26.24 -28.35
CA CYS A 503 0.12 -25.26 -28.18
C CYS A 503 -0.49 -25.35 -26.76
N PRO A 504 -0.45 -24.28 -25.93
CA PRO A 504 -0.95 -24.30 -24.54
C PRO A 504 -2.49 -24.48 -24.45
N PHE A 505 -3.19 -24.43 -25.57
CA PHE A 505 -4.66 -24.48 -25.66
C PHE A 505 -5.27 -25.89 -25.60
N ARG A 506 -4.49 -26.95 -25.36
CA ARG A 506 -5.08 -28.29 -25.10
C ARG A 506 -5.60 -28.50 -23.67
N CYS A 507 -5.34 -27.55 -22.76
CA CYS A 507 -5.75 -27.63 -21.36
C CYS A 507 -7.00 -26.79 -21.01
N TRP A 508 -7.61 -26.10 -21.98
CA TRP A 508 -8.81 -25.28 -21.80
C TRP A 508 -10.04 -25.88 -22.44
#